data_AF-A0A6P5LN81-F1
#
_entry.id   AF-A0A6P5LN81-F1
#
_cell.length_a   1.000
_cell.length_b   1.000
_cell.length_c   1.000
_cell.angle_alpha   90.00
_cell.angle_beta   90.00
_cell.angle_gamma   90.00
#
_symmetry.space_group_name_H-M   'P 1'
#
loop_
_entity.id
_entity.type
_entity.pdbx_description
1 polymer ?
#
loop_
_entity_poly.entity_id
_entity_poly.type
_entity_poly.pdbx_seq_one_letter_code
_entity_poly.pdbx_strand_id
1 'polypeptide(L)'
;MPDEILIHGRDFRLLRVGFGEGGLEPLAFRVAMAIIQARAQNSQAQQYDGMTVSKACCGLGPSEPPVPLLETPEEWEAERKKHGARGWRVSTVNERFDISTSLPRYFWVPRQTLDSEVRKAFGHFHQGRGPRLCWHHPGGSDLLRSGGFYEASDPNREDIRAVELLLQAGHSDIVLVDTVDELPSLADIQLAHLRLRALCLPDAADEKWLSALEGTRWLDHVRSCLRKASDISVLVTSRVRSVVLQEQGDRDLNGLLSSLVQLLSAPGARTLYGLQTIVQREWVAAGHPFLTRLGGSGGSEEAPVFLLFLDCLWQLVHQFPAEFEFSEFFLLALHDSVRVPDTPTFLRDTPWERAKQSGQFSSYTKVYTTGSPQSPVGDLVPRPLSVWDWGLRYSHQQILQFYNPCYEPHHSSDSYPPKEQPTPVTPGPPRSIFLFSRGTLTPLNQLCPWRDGFSSLTSSSRWLVRHNTSSDSLADQEWGLPPHWGPSPLPPGLLLPGFLGPQIRLWRRCYLRGRPEVQTGLSAPTVSGLLDELAQLQELLRAWSSGALPGAQRKTKDLDTPLSPSR
;
A
#
# COMPACT_ATOMS: atom_id res chain seq x y z
N MET A 1 22.26 -3.32 -38.19
CA MET A 1 22.56 -2.07 -37.45
C MET A 1 21.33 -1.77 -36.59
N PRO A 2 21.39 -1.14 -35.41
CA PRO A 2 20.17 -0.90 -34.66
C PRO A 2 19.39 0.22 -35.35
N ASP A 3 18.35 -0.16 -36.08
CA ASP A 3 17.41 0.76 -36.73
C ASP A 3 16.47 1.44 -35.71
N GLU A 4 16.47 0.92 -34.47
CA GLU A 4 15.70 1.44 -33.36
C GLU A 4 16.41 1.29 -32.00
N ILE A 5 16.04 2.16 -31.05
CA ILE A 5 16.34 2.03 -29.63
C ILE A 5 15.04 1.74 -28.87
N LEU A 6 15.08 0.72 -28.01
CA LEU A 6 14.01 0.35 -27.10
C LEU A 6 14.38 0.78 -25.68
N ILE A 7 13.58 1.66 -25.06
CA ILE A 7 13.77 2.11 -23.68
C ILE A 7 12.67 1.49 -22.82
N HIS A 8 13.06 0.54 -21.97
CA HIS A 8 12.16 -0.12 -21.04
C HIS A 8 12.07 0.68 -19.73
N GLY A 9 10.94 1.35 -19.53
CA GLY A 9 10.61 2.02 -18.28
C GLY A 9 10.52 1.05 -17.10
N ARG A 10 10.78 1.55 -15.89
CA ARG A 10 10.50 0.80 -14.65
C ARG A 10 8.98 0.68 -14.40
N ASP A 11 8.17 1.48 -15.07
CA ASP A 11 6.70 1.59 -14.99
C ASP A 11 5.95 0.80 -16.06
N PHE A 12 6.56 -0.26 -16.60
CA PHE A 12 6.03 -1.13 -17.66
C PHE A 12 5.78 -0.44 -19.01
N ARG A 13 6.20 0.82 -19.19
CA ARG A 13 6.15 1.50 -20.50
C ARG A 13 7.36 1.10 -21.36
N LEU A 14 7.14 1.07 -22.67
CA LEU A 14 8.17 0.89 -23.68
C LEU A 14 8.18 2.11 -24.59
N LEU A 15 9.32 2.79 -24.69
CA LEU A 15 9.52 3.85 -25.67
C LEU A 15 10.35 3.27 -26.83
N ARG A 16 9.83 3.41 -28.05
CA ARG A 16 10.52 3.00 -29.28
C ARG A 16 10.98 4.26 -30.00
N VAL A 17 12.29 4.39 -30.20
CA VAL A 17 12.90 5.50 -30.94
C VAL A 17 13.45 4.93 -32.23
N GLY A 18 12.72 5.16 -33.33
CA GLY A 18 13.15 4.76 -34.68
C GLY A 18 14.09 5.80 -35.30
N PHE A 19 15.04 5.33 -36.09
CA PHE A 19 16.02 6.15 -36.76
C PHE A 19 15.83 6.05 -38.29
N GLY A 20 15.80 7.17 -39.02
CA GLY A 20 15.55 7.18 -40.48
C GLY A 20 16.75 6.76 -41.34
N GLU A 21 16.51 6.09 -42.46
CA GLU A 21 17.56 5.49 -43.32
C GLU A 21 18.64 6.50 -43.76
N GLY A 22 19.91 6.20 -43.44
CA GLY A 22 21.09 6.92 -43.95
C GLY A 22 21.81 7.82 -42.94
N GLY A 23 22.68 7.24 -42.10
CA GLY A 23 23.68 7.98 -41.30
C GLY A 23 23.57 7.86 -39.77
N LEU A 24 23.12 6.71 -39.27
CA LEU A 24 22.56 6.56 -37.92
C LEU A 24 23.49 6.02 -36.83
N GLU A 25 24.76 5.75 -37.12
CA GLU A 25 25.68 5.25 -36.09
C GLU A 25 25.99 6.31 -35.00
N PRO A 26 26.30 7.59 -35.33
CA PRO A 26 26.61 8.58 -34.30
C PRO A 26 25.38 9.07 -33.54
N LEU A 27 24.17 9.01 -34.11
CA LEU A 27 22.98 9.58 -33.47
C LEU A 27 22.38 8.62 -32.44
N ALA A 28 22.17 7.35 -32.80
CA ALA A 28 21.70 6.34 -31.86
C ALA A 28 22.67 6.18 -30.69
N PHE A 29 23.98 6.14 -30.96
CA PHE A 29 25.01 6.13 -29.93
C PHE A 29 24.98 7.40 -29.06
N ARG A 30 24.87 8.60 -29.64
CA ARG A 30 24.75 9.85 -28.85
C ARG A 30 23.52 9.89 -27.96
N VAL A 31 22.36 9.44 -28.46
CA VAL A 31 21.12 9.38 -27.68
C VAL A 31 21.26 8.38 -26.54
N ALA A 32 21.78 7.16 -26.82
CA ALA A 32 22.03 6.16 -25.79
C ALA A 32 23.02 6.67 -24.72
N MET A 33 24.12 7.31 -25.14
CA MET A 33 25.11 7.89 -24.23
C MET A 33 24.52 9.04 -23.41
N ALA A 34 23.70 9.92 -24.01
CA ALA A 34 23.03 10.99 -23.29
C ALA A 34 22.07 10.44 -22.23
N ILE A 35 21.32 9.38 -22.53
CA ILE A 35 20.44 8.70 -21.56
C ILE A 35 21.27 8.09 -20.43
N ILE A 36 22.39 7.42 -20.75
CA ILE A 36 23.28 6.81 -19.74
C ILE A 36 23.91 7.90 -18.85
N GLN A 37 24.36 9.01 -19.43
CA GLN A 37 24.92 10.16 -18.70
C GLN A 37 23.86 10.81 -17.80
N ALA A 38 22.67 11.07 -18.31
CA ALA A 38 21.57 11.63 -17.53
C ALA A 38 21.17 10.69 -16.37
N ARG A 39 21.19 9.38 -16.60
CA ARG A 39 20.95 8.38 -15.54
C ARG A 39 22.06 8.37 -14.49
N ALA A 40 23.32 8.44 -14.91
CA ALA A 40 24.47 8.49 -14.01
C ALA A 40 24.47 9.76 -13.15
N GLN A 41 24.10 10.90 -13.74
CA GLN A 41 23.92 12.17 -13.01
C GLN A 41 22.76 12.10 -12.01
N ASN A 42 21.63 11.48 -12.39
CA ASN A 42 20.48 11.26 -11.48
C ASN A 42 20.72 10.24 -10.36
N SER A 43 21.83 9.48 -10.40
CA SER A 43 22.16 8.51 -9.36
C SER A 43 22.83 9.16 -8.15
N GLN A 44 23.29 10.41 -8.29
CA GLN A 44 23.64 11.28 -7.16
C GLN A 44 22.43 12.16 -6.86
N ALA A 45 22.06 12.23 -5.58
CA ALA A 45 20.88 12.91 -5.03
C ALA A 45 20.88 14.46 -5.19
N GLN A 46 21.09 14.97 -6.40
CA GLN A 46 21.12 16.38 -6.75
C GLN A 46 20.32 16.64 -8.04
N GLN A 47 18.99 16.72 -7.93
CA GLN A 47 18.20 17.47 -8.91
C GLN A 47 16.81 17.85 -8.40
N TYR A 48 16.74 18.69 -7.36
CA TYR A 48 15.59 19.60 -7.18
C TYR A 48 16.11 20.96 -6.77
N ASP A 49 16.91 21.55 -7.65
CA ASP A 49 17.04 23.00 -7.72
C ASP A 49 16.27 23.39 -8.99
N GLY A 50 15.10 24.03 -8.83
CA GLY A 50 14.38 24.63 -9.95
C GLY A 50 13.21 23.86 -10.57
N MET A 51 12.27 23.34 -9.77
CA MET A 51 10.88 23.34 -10.26
C MET A 51 10.40 24.80 -10.18
N THR A 52 10.51 25.55 -11.29
CA THR A 52 10.07 26.95 -11.31
C THR A 52 8.56 26.96 -11.04
N VAL A 53 8.19 27.40 -9.84
CA VAL A 53 6.80 27.55 -9.38
C VAL A 53 6.16 28.71 -10.15
N SER A 54 5.82 28.51 -11.41
CA SER A 54 5.07 29.49 -12.23
C SER A 54 3.61 29.09 -12.45
N LYS A 55 3.19 27.90 -11.98
CA LYS A 55 1.82 27.39 -12.15
C LYS A 55 1.01 27.19 -10.86
N ALA A 56 1.60 27.40 -9.68
CA ALA A 56 0.97 26.98 -8.41
C ALA A 56 -0.15 27.89 -7.87
N CYS A 57 -0.57 28.95 -8.56
CA CYS A 57 -1.61 29.87 -8.04
C CYS A 57 -2.91 29.91 -8.84
N CYS A 58 -3.11 29.09 -9.86
CA CYS A 58 -4.31 29.19 -10.70
C CYS A 58 -5.02 27.84 -10.85
N GLY A 59 -5.91 27.53 -9.91
CA GLY A 59 -6.94 26.51 -10.12
C GLY A 59 -7.21 25.56 -8.96
N LEU A 60 -7.56 26.08 -7.78
CA LEU A 60 -8.26 25.29 -6.76
C LEU A 60 -9.73 25.74 -6.76
N GLY A 61 -10.61 24.85 -7.21
CA GLY A 61 -12.03 24.96 -6.89
C GLY A 61 -12.22 24.85 -5.37
N PRO A 62 -13.26 25.49 -4.81
CA PRO A 62 -13.51 25.47 -3.37
C PRO A 62 -14.25 24.17 -3.01
N SER A 63 -13.67 23.26 -2.22
CA SER A 63 -14.48 22.53 -1.22
C SER A 63 -13.71 21.62 -0.25
N GLU A 64 -12.53 21.08 -0.59
CA GLU A 64 -11.90 20.03 0.25
C GLU A 64 -10.70 20.54 1.07
N PRO A 65 -10.61 20.16 2.35
CA PRO A 65 -9.46 20.51 3.17
C PRO A 65 -8.19 19.83 2.63
N PRO A 66 -7.03 20.48 2.76
CA PRO A 66 -5.77 19.88 2.36
C PRO A 66 -5.47 18.61 3.16
N VAL A 67 -4.91 17.59 2.51
CA VAL A 67 -4.44 16.38 3.20
C VAL A 67 -3.35 16.77 4.23
N PRO A 68 -3.50 16.38 5.51
CA PRO A 68 -2.54 16.70 6.56
C PRO A 68 -1.23 15.95 6.30
N LEU A 69 -0.11 16.66 6.32
CA LEU A 69 1.20 16.03 6.07
C LEU A 69 1.76 15.30 7.29
N LEU A 70 1.13 15.50 8.46
CA LEU A 70 1.47 14.90 9.74
C LEU A 70 2.88 15.29 10.22
N GLU A 71 3.23 16.55 10.01
CA GLU A 71 4.51 17.15 10.39
C GLU A 71 4.44 17.89 11.73
N THR A 72 3.23 18.26 12.20
CA THR A 72 3.03 18.97 13.48
C THR A 72 2.15 18.18 14.44
N PRO A 73 2.29 18.35 15.77
CA PRO A 73 1.50 17.60 16.74
C PRO A 73 0.00 17.93 16.65
N GLU A 74 -0.37 19.11 16.18
CA GLU A 74 -1.77 19.53 15.97
C GLU A 74 -2.44 18.72 14.86
N GLU A 75 -1.73 18.43 13.77
CA GLU A 75 -2.23 17.57 12.69
C GLU A 75 -2.49 16.14 13.20
N TRP A 76 -1.56 15.60 13.99
CA TRP A 76 -1.73 14.29 14.63
C TRP A 76 -2.90 14.26 15.62
N GLU A 77 -3.14 15.35 16.34
CA GLU A 77 -4.25 15.46 17.29
C GLU A 77 -5.60 15.64 16.57
N ALA A 78 -5.63 16.38 15.46
CA ALA A 78 -6.81 16.51 14.61
C ALA A 78 -7.21 15.17 14.00
N GLU A 79 -6.24 14.42 13.47
CA GLU A 79 -6.47 13.10 12.92
C GLU A 79 -6.94 12.11 14.02
N ARG A 80 -6.33 12.14 15.22
CA ARG A 80 -6.79 11.34 16.37
C ARG A 80 -8.26 11.58 16.71
N LYS A 81 -8.68 12.85 16.72
CA LYS A 81 -10.06 13.25 16.99
C LYS A 81 -11.01 12.75 15.90
N LYS A 82 -10.60 12.78 14.64
CA LYS A 82 -11.36 12.24 13.50
C LYS A 82 -11.63 10.73 13.66
N HIS A 83 -10.64 9.96 14.13
CA HIS A 83 -10.81 8.53 14.42
C HIS A 83 -11.52 8.22 15.74
N GLY A 84 -11.92 9.23 16.53
CA GLY A 84 -12.60 9.00 17.81
C GLY A 84 -11.72 8.32 18.89
N ALA A 85 -10.40 8.29 18.71
CA ALA A 85 -9.45 7.55 19.54
C ALA A 85 -9.18 8.22 20.90
N ARG A 86 -10.21 8.38 21.75
CA ARG A 86 -10.17 9.13 23.03
C ARG A 86 -9.21 8.54 24.07
N GLY A 87 -9.01 7.22 24.02
CA GLY A 87 -8.08 6.46 24.89
C GLY A 87 -6.60 6.64 24.54
N TRP A 88 -6.29 7.37 23.48
CA TRP A 88 -4.94 7.58 22.97
C TRP A 88 -4.51 9.04 23.10
N ARG A 89 -3.20 9.30 23.09
CA ARG A 89 -2.60 10.64 23.07
C ARG A 89 -1.48 10.74 22.04
N VAL A 90 -1.23 11.94 21.52
CA VAL A 90 -0.02 12.22 20.75
C VAL A 90 1.19 12.21 21.68
N SER A 91 2.23 11.46 21.33
CA SER A 91 3.52 11.48 22.02
C SER A 91 4.52 12.31 21.23
N THR A 92 5.30 13.13 21.94
CA THR A 92 6.38 13.94 21.40
C THR A 92 7.75 13.32 21.66
N VAL A 93 7.79 12.08 22.16
CA VAL A 93 9.02 11.41 22.60
C VAL A 93 10.08 11.27 21.48
N ASN A 94 9.65 11.25 20.23
CA ASN A 94 10.51 11.15 19.05
C ASN A 94 10.57 12.46 18.24
N GLU A 95 10.20 13.61 18.83
CA GLU A 95 10.17 14.91 18.12
C GLU A 95 11.52 15.24 17.47
N ARG A 96 12.62 14.84 18.13
CA ARG A 96 14.02 15.03 17.70
C ARG A 96 14.62 13.78 17.04
N PHE A 97 13.81 12.75 16.81
CA PHE A 97 14.24 11.44 16.30
C PHE A 97 15.19 10.66 17.22
N ASP A 98 15.14 10.93 18.54
CA ASP A 98 16.01 10.30 19.53
C ASP A 98 15.71 8.79 19.72
N ILE A 99 14.49 8.34 19.44
CA ILE A 99 14.14 6.91 19.50
C ILE A 99 14.53 6.22 18.19
N SER A 100 14.08 6.77 17.06
CA SER A 100 14.34 6.20 15.74
C SER A 100 14.20 7.26 14.66
N THR A 101 15.19 7.33 13.77
CA THR A 101 15.15 8.16 12.57
C THR A 101 14.10 7.68 11.57
N SER A 102 13.72 6.39 11.64
CA SER A 102 12.73 5.78 10.76
C SER A 102 11.28 6.01 11.22
N LEU A 103 11.06 6.40 12.48
CA LEU A 103 9.73 6.72 13.02
C LEU A 103 9.36 8.19 12.74
N PRO A 104 8.06 8.52 12.68
CA PRO A 104 7.63 9.91 12.65
C PRO A 104 8.00 10.64 13.95
N ARG A 105 7.99 11.98 13.89
CA ARG A 105 8.25 12.86 15.03
C ARG A 105 7.20 12.69 16.14
N TYR A 106 5.98 12.43 15.73
CA TYR A 106 4.82 12.25 16.59
C TYR A 106 4.10 10.96 16.20
N PHE A 107 3.48 10.31 17.17
CA PHE A 107 2.66 9.12 16.98
C PHE A 107 1.75 8.94 18.19
N TRP A 108 0.77 8.05 18.07
CA TRP A 108 -0.20 7.81 19.14
C TRP A 108 0.22 6.66 20.06
N VAL A 109 0.14 6.93 21.36
CA VAL A 109 0.34 5.96 22.45
C VAL A 109 -0.87 5.97 23.40
N PRO A 110 -1.10 4.92 24.20
CA PRO A 110 -2.20 4.91 25.15
C PRO A 110 -2.09 6.10 26.11
N ARG A 111 -3.23 6.72 26.43
CA ARG A 111 -3.28 7.99 27.18
C ARG A 111 -2.61 7.92 28.55
N GLN A 112 -2.60 6.73 29.16
CA GLN A 112 -2.05 6.50 30.49
C GLN A 112 -0.53 6.24 30.48
N THR A 113 0.04 5.90 29.33
CA THR A 113 1.49 5.62 29.21
C THR A 113 2.28 6.91 29.26
N LEU A 114 3.39 6.96 29.99
CA LEU A 114 4.33 8.09 30.03
C LEU A 114 5.38 7.99 28.92
N ASP A 115 5.90 9.12 28.43
CA ASP A 115 6.93 9.13 27.38
C ASP A 115 8.24 8.45 27.82
N SER A 116 8.52 8.42 29.12
CA SER A 116 9.65 7.66 29.69
C SER A 116 9.48 6.15 29.53
N GLU A 117 8.26 5.64 29.72
CA GLU A 117 7.90 4.22 29.54
C GLU A 117 7.92 3.85 28.05
N VAL A 118 7.41 4.73 27.18
CA VAL A 118 7.49 4.56 25.71
C VAL A 118 8.94 4.41 25.28
N ARG A 119 9.83 5.31 25.72
CA ARG A 119 11.25 5.27 25.35
C ARG A 119 11.93 3.97 25.77
N LYS A 120 11.68 3.51 27.01
CA LYS A 120 12.21 2.24 27.52
C LYS A 120 11.69 1.06 26.70
N ALA A 121 10.37 0.96 26.55
CA ALA A 121 9.73 -0.14 25.85
C ALA A 121 10.17 -0.26 24.38
N PHE A 122 10.28 0.87 23.67
CA PHE A 122 10.63 0.89 22.24
C PHE A 122 12.06 0.37 22.00
N GLY A 123 12.96 0.47 22.98
CA GLY A 123 14.32 -0.08 22.91
C GLY A 123 14.38 -1.60 22.75
N HIS A 124 13.29 -2.32 23.02
CA HIS A 124 13.20 -3.78 22.90
C HIS A 124 12.62 -4.25 21.56
N PHE A 125 12.39 -3.34 20.62
CA PHE A 125 11.89 -3.63 19.28
C PHE A 125 12.93 -3.27 18.23
N HIS A 126 12.96 -4.02 17.12
CA HIS A 126 13.84 -3.72 16.00
C HIS A 126 13.66 -2.28 15.51
N GLN A 127 14.80 -1.62 15.26
CA GLN A 127 14.87 -0.21 14.84
C GLN A 127 14.17 0.78 15.80
N GLY A 128 13.92 0.41 17.05
CA GLY A 128 13.21 1.24 18.02
C GLY A 128 11.72 1.41 17.70
N ARG A 129 11.13 0.54 16.88
CA ARG A 129 9.75 0.68 16.38
C ARG A 129 8.76 -0.09 17.24
N GLY A 130 8.49 0.43 18.43
CA GLY A 130 7.53 -0.18 19.34
C GLY A 130 6.05 -0.03 18.91
N PRO A 131 5.13 -0.61 19.72
CA PRO A 131 3.70 -0.61 19.45
C PRO A 131 3.14 0.80 19.46
N ARG A 132 2.42 1.14 18.39
CA ARG A 132 1.71 2.41 18.24
C ARG A 132 0.38 2.20 17.53
N LEU A 133 -0.62 3.02 17.85
CA LEU A 133 -1.91 2.97 17.16
C LEU A 133 -1.72 3.37 15.70
N CYS A 134 -2.29 2.58 14.80
CA CYS A 134 -2.46 2.96 13.40
C CYS A 134 -3.92 3.30 13.08
N TRP A 135 -4.89 2.62 13.72
CA TRP A 135 -6.31 2.87 13.53
C TRP A 135 -7.17 2.44 14.73
N HIS A 136 -8.13 3.28 15.11
CA HIS A 136 -9.17 2.97 16.09
C HIS A 136 -10.46 2.61 15.36
N HIS A 137 -10.93 1.38 15.51
CA HIS A 137 -12.17 0.92 14.91
C HIS A 137 -13.38 1.49 15.68
N PRO A 138 -14.45 2.00 15.01
CA PRO A 138 -15.63 2.56 15.69
C PRO A 138 -16.30 1.62 16.70
N GLY A 139 -16.23 0.31 16.45
CA GLY A 139 -16.66 -0.75 17.35
C GLY A 139 -15.77 -0.98 18.59
N GLY A 140 -14.72 -0.19 18.79
CA GLY A 140 -13.91 -0.11 20.02
C GLY A 140 -12.53 -0.76 19.96
N SER A 141 -12.23 -1.59 18.97
CA SER A 141 -10.92 -2.25 18.83
C SER A 141 -9.83 -1.30 18.36
N ASP A 142 -8.59 -1.61 18.72
CA ASP A 142 -7.42 -0.88 18.26
C ASP A 142 -6.54 -1.77 17.38
N LEU A 143 -6.15 -1.25 16.21
CA LEU A 143 -5.15 -1.84 15.36
C LEU A 143 -3.81 -1.13 15.62
N LEU A 144 -2.81 -1.89 16.04
CA LEU A 144 -1.47 -1.40 16.35
C LEU A 144 -0.46 -1.95 15.33
N ARG A 145 0.63 -1.20 15.16
CA ARG A 145 1.80 -1.63 14.39
C ARG A 145 3.03 -1.63 15.29
N SER A 146 3.85 -2.66 15.18
CA SER A 146 5.15 -2.76 15.83
C SER A 146 6.16 -3.51 14.99
N GLY A 147 7.44 -3.16 15.17
CA GLY A 147 8.57 -3.97 14.77
C GLY A 147 8.55 -5.32 15.49
N GLY A 148 9.37 -6.27 15.02
CA GLY A 148 9.60 -7.51 15.75
C GLY A 148 10.36 -7.25 17.05
N PHE A 149 10.15 -8.10 18.05
CA PHE A 149 10.97 -8.09 19.26
C PHE A 149 12.46 -8.26 18.92
N TYR A 150 13.32 -7.48 19.57
CA TYR A 150 14.75 -7.62 19.42
C TYR A 150 15.23 -8.83 20.23
N GLU A 151 15.69 -9.88 19.55
CA GLU A 151 15.97 -11.19 20.19
C GLU A 151 17.03 -11.10 21.29
N ALA A 152 18.06 -10.27 21.10
CA ALA A 152 19.15 -10.08 22.06
C ALA A 152 18.81 -9.10 23.19
N SER A 153 17.55 -8.69 23.33
CA SER A 153 17.09 -7.81 24.39
C SER A 153 16.97 -8.54 25.73
N ASP A 154 17.38 -7.89 26.82
CA ASP A 154 17.21 -8.35 28.21
C ASP A 154 16.40 -7.31 29.01
N PRO A 155 15.05 -7.28 28.86
CA PRO A 155 14.22 -6.27 29.47
C PRO A 155 14.05 -6.55 30.97
N ASN A 156 14.21 -5.52 31.80
CA ASN A 156 13.91 -5.64 33.23
C ASN A 156 12.38 -5.74 33.47
N ARG A 157 11.95 -6.01 34.71
CA ARG A 157 10.53 -6.16 35.05
C ARG A 157 9.67 -4.93 34.73
N GLU A 158 10.21 -3.72 34.85
CA GLU A 158 9.49 -2.49 34.52
C GLU A 158 9.32 -2.34 33.01
N ASP A 159 10.36 -2.64 32.25
CA ASP A 159 10.36 -2.56 30.80
C ASP A 159 9.37 -3.57 30.20
N ILE A 160 9.35 -4.81 30.71
CA ILE A 160 8.36 -5.82 30.30
C ILE A 160 6.94 -5.31 30.57
N ARG A 161 6.69 -4.70 31.74
CA ARG A 161 5.38 -4.14 32.07
C ARG A 161 5.00 -3.01 31.11
N ALA A 162 5.95 -2.14 30.74
CA ALA A 162 5.72 -1.07 29.79
C ALA A 162 5.39 -1.61 28.38
N VAL A 163 6.10 -2.65 27.93
CA VAL A 163 5.82 -3.35 26.67
C VAL A 163 4.42 -3.97 26.69
N GLU A 164 4.06 -4.67 27.77
CA GLU A 164 2.73 -5.27 27.94
C GLU A 164 1.63 -4.21 27.91
N LEU A 165 1.81 -3.09 28.62
CA LEU A 165 0.85 -2.00 28.67
C LEU A 165 0.63 -1.35 27.30
N LEU A 166 1.69 -1.18 26.51
CA LEU A 166 1.62 -0.64 25.15
C LEU A 166 0.89 -1.58 24.18
N LEU A 167 1.22 -2.87 24.22
CA LEU A 167 0.57 -3.89 23.39
C LEU A 167 -0.88 -4.13 23.79
N GLN A 168 -1.20 -4.01 25.08
CA GLN A 168 -2.54 -4.15 25.60
C GLN A 168 -3.44 -2.98 25.22
N ALA A 169 -2.89 -1.75 25.22
CA ALA A 169 -3.62 -0.53 24.89
C ALA A 169 -4.97 -0.35 25.63
N GLY A 170 -5.07 -0.87 26.85
CA GLY A 170 -6.30 -0.82 27.65
C GLY A 170 -7.34 -1.89 27.33
N HIS A 171 -7.05 -2.84 26.44
CA HIS A 171 -7.93 -3.96 26.11
C HIS A 171 -7.68 -5.17 27.02
N SER A 172 -8.68 -6.04 27.23
CA SER A 172 -8.47 -7.30 27.96
C SER A 172 -7.90 -8.42 27.10
N ASP A 173 -8.15 -8.34 25.80
CA ASP A 173 -7.81 -9.37 24.82
C ASP A 173 -6.82 -8.79 23.82
N ILE A 174 -5.72 -9.52 23.59
CA ILE A 174 -4.65 -9.11 22.68
C ILE A 174 -4.45 -10.20 21.63
N VAL A 175 -4.36 -9.81 20.37
CA VAL A 175 -4.04 -10.70 19.25
C VAL A 175 -2.78 -10.18 18.56
N LEU A 176 -1.69 -10.92 18.68
CA LEU A 176 -0.47 -10.69 17.93
C LEU A 176 -0.61 -11.35 16.56
N VAL A 177 -0.49 -10.57 15.50
CA VAL A 177 -0.57 -11.05 14.12
C VAL A 177 0.84 -11.17 13.58
N ASP A 178 1.26 -12.41 13.36
CA ASP A 178 2.52 -12.70 12.70
C ASP A 178 2.38 -12.52 11.18
N THR A 179 3.23 -11.68 10.61
CA THR A 179 3.29 -11.41 9.17
C THR A 179 4.36 -12.23 8.45
N VAL A 180 5.29 -12.89 9.17
CA VAL A 180 6.49 -13.50 8.57
C VAL A 180 6.19 -14.82 7.86
N ASP A 181 5.28 -15.62 8.42
CA ASP A 181 5.03 -17.00 7.96
C ASP A 181 4.07 -17.12 6.76
N GLU A 182 3.18 -16.15 6.55
CA GLU A 182 2.10 -16.22 5.56
C GLU A 182 2.27 -15.27 4.36
N LEU A 183 3.05 -14.20 4.54
CA LEU A 183 3.26 -13.19 3.52
C LEU A 183 4.62 -13.35 2.85
N PRO A 184 4.75 -12.93 1.59
CA PRO A 184 6.01 -13.05 0.86
C PRO A 184 7.12 -12.19 1.48
N SER A 185 8.35 -12.70 1.47
CA SER A 185 9.50 -11.89 1.83
C SER A 185 9.74 -10.78 0.79
N LEU A 186 10.52 -9.75 1.15
CA LEU A 186 10.89 -8.69 0.21
C LEU A 186 11.58 -9.24 -1.05
N ALA A 187 12.42 -10.27 -0.88
CA ALA A 187 13.08 -10.95 -1.98
C ALA A 187 12.09 -11.69 -2.90
N ASP A 188 11.07 -12.32 -2.33
CA ASP A 188 10.02 -12.99 -3.10
C ASP A 188 9.20 -11.98 -3.91
N ILE A 189 8.81 -10.86 -3.29
CA ILE A 189 8.07 -9.77 -3.96
C ILE A 189 8.90 -9.23 -5.14
N GLN A 190 10.20 -9.00 -4.95
CA GLN A 190 11.07 -8.51 -6.01
C GLN A 190 11.24 -9.52 -7.14
N LEU A 191 11.48 -10.79 -6.80
CA LEU A 191 11.61 -11.86 -7.79
C LEU A 191 10.32 -12.02 -8.62
N ALA A 192 9.17 -12.00 -7.96
CA ALA A 192 7.86 -12.06 -8.61
C ALA A 192 7.65 -10.86 -9.55
N HIS A 193 8.01 -9.66 -9.10
CA HIS A 193 7.93 -8.45 -9.92
C HIS A 193 8.83 -8.52 -11.16
N LEU A 194 10.08 -8.96 -11.02
CA LEU A 194 11.02 -9.09 -12.14
C LEU A 194 10.51 -10.10 -13.19
N ARG A 195 9.95 -11.23 -12.73
CA ARG A 195 9.32 -12.23 -13.61
C ARG A 195 8.09 -11.67 -14.31
N LEU A 196 7.22 -10.95 -13.59
CA LEU A 196 6.06 -10.30 -14.18
C LEU A 196 6.46 -9.27 -15.23
N ARG A 197 7.46 -8.44 -14.93
CA ARG A 197 7.98 -7.45 -15.86
C ARG A 197 8.54 -8.09 -17.13
N ALA A 198 9.32 -9.16 -17.01
CA ALA A 198 9.83 -9.90 -18.16
C ALA A 198 8.70 -10.48 -19.01
N LEU A 199 7.64 -11.01 -18.39
CA LEU A 199 6.47 -11.53 -19.10
C LEU A 199 5.66 -10.44 -19.83
N CYS A 200 5.67 -9.21 -19.34
CA CYS A 200 4.91 -8.11 -19.93
C CYS A 200 5.64 -7.41 -21.09
N LEU A 201 6.87 -7.81 -21.40
CA LEU A 201 7.61 -7.31 -22.56
C LEU A 201 6.98 -7.86 -23.86
N PRO A 202 6.97 -7.08 -24.96
CA PRO A 202 6.30 -7.46 -26.20
C PRO A 202 6.84 -8.74 -26.86
N ASP A 203 8.06 -9.18 -26.53
CA ASP A 203 8.68 -10.40 -27.07
C ASP A 203 8.23 -11.70 -26.36
N ALA A 204 7.38 -11.61 -25.33
CA ALA A 204 6.91 -12.79 -24.59
C ALA A 204 5.86 -13.58 -25.40
N ALA A 205 6.14 -14.86 -25.65
CA ALA A 205 5.28 -15.75 -26.45
C ALA A 205 3.88 -15.98 -25.84
N ASP A 206 2.84 -15.89 -26.68
CA ASP A 206 1.43 -15.89 -26.26
C ASP A 206 0.87 -17.29 -25.88
N GLU A 207 1.38 -18.40 -26.45
CA GLU A 207 0.74 -19.72 -26.29
C GLU A 207 0.71 -20.29 -24.86
N LYS A 208 1.58 -19.83 -23.97
CA LYS A 208 1.64 -20.27 -22.55
C LYS A 208 1.53 -19.11 -21.56
N TRP A 209 0.94 -17.99 -21.98
CA TRP A 209 0.94 -16.75 -21.19
C TRP A 209 0.33 -16.92 -19.80
N LEU A 210 -0.79 -17.62 -19.66
CA LEU A 210 -1.45 -17.85 -18.36
C LEU A 210 -0.59 -18.68 -17.40
N SER A 211 0.07 -19.73 -17.90
CA SER A 211 0.98 -20.55 -17.10
C SER A 211 2.25 -19.78 -16.73
N ALA A 212 2.77 -18.97 -17.64
CA ALA A 212 3.89 -18.09 -17.36
C ALA A 212 3.53 -17.03 -16.30
N LEU A 213 2.31 -16.48 -16.36
CA LEU A 213 1.78 -15.54 -15.37
C LEU A 213 1.68 -16.19 -13.99
N GLU A 214 1.13 -17.39 -13.89
CA GLU A 214 1.11 -18.17 -12.64
C GLU A 214 2.53 -18.42 -12.12
N GLY A 215 3.47 -18.74 -13.01
CA GLY A 215 4.90 -18.90 -12.69
C GLY A 215 5.58 -17.65 -12.12
N THR A 216 5.01 -16.46 -12.29
CA THR A 216 5.51 -15.23 -11.67
C THR A 216 5.26 -15.17 -10.17
N ARG A 217 4.24 -15.87 -9.65
CA ARG A 217 3.75 -15.77 -8.25
C ARG A 217 3.23 -14.38 -7.83
N TRP A 218 3.21 -13.38 -8.71
CA TRP A 218 2.78 -12.03 -8.34
C TRP A 218 1.33 -11.98 -7.86
N LEU A 219 0.40 -12.61 -8.61
CA LEU A 219 -1.01 -12.66 -8.22
C LEU A 219 -1.24 -13.53 -6.97
N ASP A 220 -0.36 -14.49 -6.68
CA ASP A 220 -0.40 -15.24 -5.42
C ASP A 220 -0.07 -14.34 -4.22
N HIS A 221 0.89 -13.43 -4.38
CA HIS A 221 1.24 -12.46 -3.34
C HIS A 221 0.11 -11.47 -3.09
N VAL A 222 -0.54 -10.96 -4.15
CA VAL A 222 -1.75 -10.12 -4.05
C VAL A 222 -2.84 -10.86 -3.27
N ARG A 223 -3.09 -12.13 -3.61
CA ARG A 223 -4.04 -13.00 -2.93
C ARG A 223 -3.71 -13.16 -1.43
N SER A 224 -2.46 -13.48 -1.08
CA SER A 224 -2.06 -13.66 0.32
C SER A 224 -2.24 -12.39 1.14
N CYS A 225 -1.91 -11.22 0.56
CA CYS A 225 -2.13 -9.93 1.19
C CYS A 225 -3.61 -9.63 1.45
N LEU A 226 -4.48 -9.83 0.46
CA LEU A 226 -5.93 -9.62 0.59
C LEU A 226 -6.57 -10.57 1.60
N ARG A 227 -6.15 -11.85 1.58
CA ARG A 227 -6.60 -12.86 2.55
C ARG A 227 -6.25 -12.44 3.97
N LYS A 228 -4.96 -12.19 4.24
CA LYS A 228 -4.50 -11.80 5.58
C LYS A 228 -5.17 -10.52 6.07
N ALA A 229 -5.36 -9.53 5.20
CA ALA A 229 -6.09 -8.30 5.55
C ALA A 229 -7.57 -8.54 5.88
N SER A 230 -8.23 -9.49 5.18
CA SER A 230 -9.61 -9.88 5.47
C SER A 230 -9.71 -10.53 6.85
N ASP A 231 -8.79 -11.44 7.17
CA ASP A 231 -8.72 -12.13 8.46
C ASP A 231 -8.53 -11.13 9.61
N ILE A 232 -7.60 -10.18 9.44
CA ILE A 232 -7.36 -9.10 10.41
C ILE A 232 -8.61 -8.21 10.55
N SER A 233 -9.29 -7.91 9.46
CA SER A 233 -10.51 -7.08 9.50
C SER A 233 -11.61 -7.77 10.31
N VAL A 234 -11.77 -9.10 10.18
CA VAL A 234 -12.67 -9.89 11.02
C VAL A 234 -12.25 -9.85 12.50
N LEU A 235 -10.95 -9.95 12.80
CA LEU A 235 -10.46 -9.86 14.18
C LEU A 235 -10.76 -8.50 14.82
N VAL A 236 -10.54 -7.41 14.08
CA VAL A 236 -10.77 -6.03 14.53
C VAL A 236 -12.27 -5.72 14.71
N THR A 237 -13.12 -6.19 13.79
CA THR A 237 -14.55 -5.85 13.75
C THR A 237 -15.42 -6.70 14.68
N SER A 238 -15.06 -7.96 14.90
CA SER A 238 -15.90 -8.92 15.62
C SER A 238 -16.07 -8.64 17.11
N ARG A 239 -15.04 -8.08 17.77
CA ARG A 239 -14.97 -7.83 19.22
C ARG A 239 -13.98 -6.73 19.55
N VAL A 240 -14.19 -6.03 20.67
CA VAL A 240 -13.27 -5.04 21.24
C VAL A 240 -11.99 -5.72 21.72
N ARG A 241 -10.87 -5.46 21.03
CA ARG A 241 -9.56 -6.03 21.39
C ARG A 241 -8.42 -5.18 20.84
N SER A 242 -7.21 -5.46 21.31
CA SER A 242 -5.97 -4.98 20.70
C SER A 242 -5.49 -5.98 19.64
N VAL A 243 -5.35 -5.55 18.39
CA VAL A 243 -4.77 -6.36 17.29
C VAL A 243 -3.44 -5.73 16.88
N VAL A 244 -2.35 -6.46 17.06
CA VAL A 244 -0.99 -5.93 16.84
C VAL A 244 -0.36 -6.60 15.62
N LEU A 245 -0.08 -5.82 14.59
CA LEU A 245 0.66 -6.26 13.41
C LEU A 245 2.16 -6.24 13.71
N GLN A 246 2.79 -7.41 13.65
CA GLN A 246 4.21 -7.53 13.93
C GLN A 246 4.99 -7.99 12.70
N GLU A 247 5.79 -7.07 12.15
CA GLU A 247 6.75 -7.30 11.08
C GLU A 247 8.14 -6.97 11.62
N GLN A 248 9.20 -7.70 11.26
CA GLN A 248 10.54 -7.45 11.80
C GLN A 248 10.95 -5.97 11.75
N GLY A 249 10.81 -5.31 10.60
CA GLY A 249 11.13 -3.89 10.44
C GLY A 249 9.96 -2.92 10.60
N ASP A 250 8.71 -3.38 10.51
CA ASP A 250 7.48 -2.55 10.51
C ASP A 250 7.54 -1.33 9.57
N ARG A 251 7.96 -1.59 8.34
CA ARG A 251 8.19 -0.56 7.31
C ARG A 251 7.63 -0.93 5.96
N ASP A 252 7.15 -2.16 5.79
CA ASP A 252 6.70 -2.69 4.51
C ASP A 252 5.30 -3.30 4.65
N LEU A 253 5.19 -4.60 4.93
CA LEU A 253 3.94 -5.34 4.92
C LEU A 253 2.96 -4.89 6.00
N ASN A 254 3.46 -4.42 7.15
CA ASN A 254 2.60 -3.83 8.17
C ASN A 254 1.82 -2.61 7.65
N GLY A 255 2.45 -1.78 6.81
CA GLY A 255 1.80 -0.62 6.19
C GLY A 255 0.78 -1.03 5.12
N LEU A 256 1.10 -2.09 4.37
CA LEU A 256 0.16 -2.70 3.43
C LEU A 256 -1.07 -3.23 4.15
N LEU A 257 -0.90 -4.06 5.17
CA LEU A 257 -1.99 -4.68 5.93
C LEU A 257 -2.82 -3.63 6.68
N SER A 258 -2.19 -2.67 7.37
CA SER A 258 -2.93 -1.63 8.10
C SER A 258 -3.77 -0.74 7.17
N SER A 259 -3.26 -0.48 5.97
CA SER A 259 -4.00 0.27 4.94
C SER A 259 -5.20 -0.54 4.43
N LEU A 260 -5.00 -1.81 4.07
CA LEU A 260 -6.07 -2.67 3.56
C LEU A 260 -7.16 -2.92 4.62
N VAL A 261 -6.80 -3.17 5.88
CA VAL A 261 -7.77 -3.39 6.96
C VAL A 261 -8.71 -2.19 7.12
N GLN A 262 -8.16 -0.97 7.05
CA GLN A 262 -8.96 0.25 7.09
C GLN A 262 -9.88 0.38 5.88
N LEU A 263 -9.38 0.10 4.66
CA LEU A 263 -10.17 0.13 3.43
C LEU A 263 -11.30 -0.91 3.43
N LEU A 264 -11.05 -2.09 3.99
CA LEU A 264 -12.05 -3.15 4.13
C LEU A 264 -13.10 -2.81 5.19
N SER A 265 -12.71 -2.12 6.27
CA SER A 265 -13.58 -1.95 7.44
C SER A 265 -14.27 -0.58 7.54
N ALA A 266 -13.76 0.47 6.87
CA ALA A 266 -14.25 1.84 7.06
C ALA A 266 -14.62 2.53 5.73
N PRO A 267 -15.90 2.95 5.53
CA PRO A 267 -16.30 3.69 4.33
C PRO A 267 -15.52 5.00 4.14
N GLY A 268 -15.21 5.72 5.24
CA GLY A 268 -14.41 6.95 5.19
C GLY A 268 -13.00 6.75 4.61
N ALA A 269 -12.43 5.55 4.70
CA ALA A 269 -11.14 5.20 4.09
C ALA A 269 -11.22 5.03 2.56
N ARG A 270 -12.42 4.75 2.02
CA ARG A 270 -12.66 4.48 0.59
C ARG A 270 -12.88 5.75 -0.23
N THR A 271 -12.94 6.89 0.43
CA THR A 271 -12.93 8.22 -0.19
C THR A 271 -11.54 8.54 -0.74
N LEU A 272 -11.47 9.45 -1.72
CA LEU A 272 -10.22 9.93 -2.29
C LEU A 272 -9.37 10.61 -1.21
N TYR A 273 -9.97 11.49 -0.40
CA TYR A 273 -9.31 12.08 0.77
C TYR A 273 -8.87 11.04 1.80
N GLY A 274 -9.71 10.03 2.07
CA GLY A 274 -9.44 8.95 3.02
C GLY A 274 -8.21 8.14 2.64
N LEU A 275 -8.15 7.71 1.38
CA LEU A 275 -7.00 6.99 0.85
C LEU A 275 -5.71 7.83 0.85
N GLN A 276 -5.79 9.11 0.47
CA GLN A 276 -4.63 10.01 0.55
C GLN A 276 -4.11 10.14 1.98
N THR A 277 -5.01 10.26 2.96
CA THR A 277 -4.66 10.32 4.38
C THR A 277 -4.02 9.01 4.86
N ILE A 278 -4.53 7.85 4.42
CA ILE A 278 -3.94 6.54 4.73
C ILE A 278 -2.53 6.42 4.13
N VAL A 279 -2.34 6.78 2.86
CA VAL A 279 -1.01 6.76 2.23
C VAL A 279 -0.05 7.69 2.96
N GLN A 280 -0.49 8.90 3.29
CA GLN A 280 0.31 9.86 4.04
C GLN A 280 0.68 9.33 5.43
N ARG A 281 -0.23 8.68 6.16
CA ARG A 281 0.02 8.20 7.52
C ARG A 281 0.79 6.88 7.56
N GLU A 282 0.30 5.86 6.86
CA GLU A 282 0.77 4.47 6.97
C GLU A 282 2.03 4.18 6.13
N TRP A 283 2.36 5.05 5.17
CA TRP A 283 3.52 4.89 4.29
C TRP A 283 4.51 6.04 4.44
N VAL A 284 4.06 7.29 4.23
CA VAL A 284 4.96 8.45 4.26
C VAL A 284 5.40 8.76 5.69
N ALA A 285 4.47 9.08 6.60
CA ALA A 285 4.80 9.40 7.99
C ALA A 285 5.38 8.19 8.74
N ALA A 286 4.86 7.00 8.49
CA ALA A 286 5.40 5.76 9.07
C ALA A 286 6.82 5.41 8.56
N GLY A 287 7.33 6.05 7.52
CA GLY A 287 8.72 5.86 7.09
C GLY A 287 8.96 4.63 6.22
N HIS A 288 8.03 4.30 5.32
CA HIS A 288 8.28 3.30 4.27
C HIS A 288 9.52 3.72 3.44
N PRO A 289 10.50 2.81 3.23
CA PRO A 289 11.74 3.13 2.55
C PRO A 289 11.59 3.21 1.01
N PHE A 290 10.85 4.21 0.51
CA PHE A 290 10.54 4.36 -0.91
C PHE A 290 11.78 4.32 -1.82
N LEU A 291 12.85 5.06 -1.48
CA LEU A 291 14.04 5.16 -2.32
C LEU A 291 14.77 3.81 -2.41
N THR A 292 14.92 3.12 -1.28
CA THR A 292 15.53 1.79 -1.25
C THR A 292 14.68 0.75 -1.97
N ARG A 293 13.36 0.75 -1.74
CA ARG A 293 12.41 -0.21 -2.34
C ARG A 293 12.26 -0.04 -3.84
N LEU A 294 12.52 1.15 -4.38
CA LEU A 294 12.54 1.44 -5.82
C LEU A 294 13.91 1.19 -6.48
N GLY A 295 14.90 0.66 -5.76
CA GLY A 295 16.24 0.40 -6.29
C GLY A 295 17.01 1.69 -6.59
N GLY A 296 16.76 2.75 -5.82
CA GLY A 296 17.48 4.03 -5.87
C GLY A 296 18.77 4.02 -5.05
N SER A 297 18.86 3.19 -4.00
CA SER A 297 20.06 3.07 -3.16
C SER A 297 21.11 2.07 -3.69
N GLY A 298 20.81 1.35 -4.79
CA GLY A 298 21.70 0.35 -5.39
C GLY A 298 21.91 -0.92 -4.55
N GLY A 299 21.18 -1.09 -3.44
CA GLY A 299 21.29 -2.23 -2.53
C GLY A 299 20.41 -3.44 -2.89
N SER A 300 20.62 -4.55 -2.17
CA SER A 300 19.92 -5.85 -2.32
C SER A 300 18.47 -5.87 -1.79
N GLU A 301 17.91 -4.71 -1.46
CA GLU A 301 16.65 -4.55 -0.73
C GLU A 301 15.52 -3.95 -1.59
N GLU A 302 15.71 -3.89 -2.92
CA GLU A 302 14.66 -3.49 -3.86
C GLU A 302 13.47 -4.45 -3.76
N ALA A 303 12.26 -3.92 -3.58
CA ALA A 303 11.02 -4.68 -3.56
C ALA A 303 9.83 -3.73 -3.74
N PRO A 304 8.96 -3.89 -4.76
CA PRO A 304 7.90 -2.94 -5.06
C PRO A 304 6.65 -3.15 -4.18
N VAL A 305 6.82 -3.07 -2.86
CA VAL A 305 5.76 -3.31 -1.86
C VAL A 305 4.60 -2.32 -2.03
N PHE A 306 4.89 -1.05 -2.32
CA PHE A 306 3.83 -0.07 -2.58
C PHE A 306 3.01 -0.39 -3.84
N LEU A 307 3.63 -0.93 -4.89
CA LEU A 307 2.90 -1.40 -6.08
C LEU A 307 2.06 -2.65 -5.76
N LEU A 308 2.56 -3.56 -4.91
CA LEU A 308 1.77 -4.70 -4.43
C LEU A 308 0.52 -4.23 -3.68
N PHE A 309 0.65 -3.19 -2.85
CA PHE A 309 -0.50 -2.54 -2.20
C PHE A 309 -1.48 -1.93 -3.21
N LEU A 310 -0.99 -1.18 -4.22
CA LEU A 310 -1.84 -0.58 -5.24
C LEU A 310 -2.58 -1.64 -6.08
N ASP A 311 -1.94 -2.79 -6.36
CA ASP A 311 -2.61 -3.91 -7.03
C ASP A 311 -3.71 -4.50 -6.15
N CYS A 312 -3.44 -4.75 -4.86
CA CYS A 312 -4.47 -5.19 -3.91
C CYS A 312 -5.66 -4.22 -3.91
N LEU A 313 -5.41 -2.91 -3.91
CA LEU A 313 -6.44 -1.89 -3.95
C LEU A 313 -7.22 -1.87 -5.28
N TRP A 314 -6.54 -2.09 -6.40
CA TRP A 314 -7.18 -2.26 -7.70
C TRP A 314 -8.11 -3.49 -7.71
N GLN A 315 -7.71 -4.62 -7.09
CA GLN A 315 -8.61 -5.77 -6.92
C GLN A 315 -9.88 -5.38 -6.14
N LEU A 316 -9.74 -4.59 -5.07
CA LEU A 316 -10.89 -4.15 -4.27
C LEU A 316 -11.84 -3.23 -5.05
N VAL A 317 -11.30 -2.25 -5.77
CA VAL A 317 -12.10 -1.36 -6.63
C VAL A 317 -12.83 -2.15 -7.72
N HIS A 318 -12.18 -3.18 -8.27
CA HIS A 318 -12.79 -4.04 -9.29
C HIS A 318 -13.90 -4.95 -8.73
N GLN A 319 -13.74 -5.45 -7.50
CA GLN A 319 -14.72 -6.32 -6.85
C GLN A 319 -15.89 -5.55 -6.22
N PHE A 320 -15.66 -4.32 -5.76
CA PHE A 320 -16.64 -3.48 -5.07
C PHE A 320 -16.71 -2.06 -5.70
N PRO A 321 -17.09 -1.93 -6.98
CA PRO A 321 -17.02 -0.66 -7.70
C PRO A 321 -17.91 0.44 -7.12
N ALA A 322 -18.97 0.11 -6.37
CA ALA A 322 -19.84 1.10 -5.73
C ALA A 322 -19.29 1.66 -4.41
N GLU A 323 -18.29 0.99 -3.81
CA GLU A 323 -17.81 1.28 -2.46
C GLU A 323 -16.62 2.25 -2.43
N PHE A 324 -15.94 2.45 -3.56
CA PHE A 324 -14.73 3.26 -3.66
C PHE A 324 -14.95 4.52 -4.50
N GLU A 325 -14.61 5.68 -3.93
CA GLU A 325 -14.76 6.98 -4.60
C GLU A 325 -13.72 7.21 -5.68
N PHE A 326 -12.54 6.62 -5.54
CA PHE A 326 -11.44 6.80 -6.48
C PHE A 326 -11.43 5.72 -7.57
N SER A 327 -10.99 6.11 -8.76
CA SER A 327 -10.89 5.25 -9.93
C SER A 327 -9.51 4.61 -10.07
N GLU A 328 -9.38 3.68 -11.01
CA GLU A 328 -8.10 3.13 -11.43
C GLU A 328 -7.11 4.22 -11.90
N PHE A 329 -7.58 5.32 -12.51
CA PHE A 329 -6.70 6.41 -12.94
C PHE A 329 -5.96 7.06 -11.77
N PHE A 330 -6.62 7.19 -10.61
CA PHE A 330 -5.99 7.69 -9.40
C PHE A 330 -4.87 6.76 -8.93
N LEU A 331 -5.10 5.44 -8.96
CA LEU A 331 -4.08 4.44 -8.58
C LEU A 331 -2.87 4.47 -9.52
N LEU A 332 -3.12 4.62 -10.83
CA LEU A 332 -2.07 4.77 -11.84
C LEU A 332 -1.27 6.08 -11.65
N ALA A 333 -1.93 7.18 -11.27
CA ALA A 333 -1.28 8.45 -10.97
C ALA A 333 -0.37 8.35 -9.73
N LEU A 334 -0.84 7.67 -8.67
CA LEU A 334 -0.02 7.34 -7.50
C LEU A 334 1.19 6.49 -7.85
N HIS A 335 1.00 5.41 -8.61
CA HIS A 335 2.10 4.57 -9.08
C HIS A 335 3.16 5.36 -9.85
N ASP A 336 2.73 6.25 -10.73
CA ASP A 336 3.63 7.07 -11.54
C ASP A 336 4.37 8.10 -10.68
N SER A 337 3.71 8.70 -9.70
CA SER A 337 4.30 9.70 -8.80
C SER A 337 5.42 9.16 -7.90
N VAL A 338 5.41 7.86 -7.58
CA VAL A 338 6.48 7.21 -6.82
C VAL A 338 7.72 6.98 -7.67
N ARG A 339 7.55 6.77 -8.98
CA ARG A 339 8.63 6.44 -9.93
C ARG A 339 9.24 7.67 -10.60
N VAL A 340 8.41 8.67 -10.87
CA VAL A 340 8.80 9.98 -11.39
C VAL A 340 8.31 11.01 -10.38
N PRO A 341 9.04 11.17 -9.27
CA PRO A 341 8.66 12.09 -8.21
C PRO A 341 8.75 13.54 -8.73
N ASP A 342 7.68 14.30 -8.59
CA ASP A 342 7.68 15.75 -8.85
C ASP A 342 7.74 16.55 -7.54
N THR A 343 7.61 15.85 -6.42
CA THR A 343 7.52 16.38 -5.07
C THR A 343 8.39 15.54 -4.13
N PRO A 344 8.81 16.08 -2.97
CA PRO A 344 9.68 15.37 -2.04
C PRO A 344 9.02 14.20 -1.30
N THR A 345 7.71 13.99 -1.46
CA THR A 345 6.92 13.02 -0.66
C THR A 345 7.51 11.60 -0.69
N PHE A 346 7.92 11.11 -1.86
CA PHE A 346 8.42 9.72 -2.04
C PHE A 346 9.93 9.62 -2.28
N LEU A 347 10.69 10.70 -2.08
CA LEU A 347 12.12 10.77 -2.44
C LEU A 347 13.07 10.17 -1.39
N ARG A 348 12.57 9.78 -0.22
CA ARG A 348 13.39 9.48 0.95
C ARG A 348 12.90 8.25 1.67
N ASP A 349 13.82 7.61 2.40
CA ASP A 349 13.50 6.39 3.11
C ASP A 349 12.92 6.67 4.50
N THR A 350 13.38 7.75 5.14
CA THR A 350 13.02 8.04 6.53
C THR A 350 12.33 9.39 6.71
N PRO A 351 11.44 9.54 7.71
CA PRO A 351 10.87 10.85 8.04
C PRO A 351 11.94 11.84 8.50
N TRP A 352 13.02 11.38 9.13
CA TRP A 352 14.17 12.21 9.50
C TRP A 352 14.85 12.84 8.27
N GLU A 353 15.11 12.06 7.22
CA GLU A 353 15.69 12.58 5.97
C GLU A 353 14.81 13.66 5.34
N ARG A 354 13.48 13.47 5.33
CA ARG A 354 12.52 14.46 4.81
C ARG A 354 12.56 15.74 5.64
N ALA A 355 12.50 15.62 6.96
CA ALA A 355 12.54 16.77 7.86
C ALA A 355 13.85 17.59 7.75
N LYS A 356 14.98 16.92 7.47
CA LYS A 356 16.29 17.57 7.26
C LYS A 356 16.30 18.48 6.04
N GLN A 357 15.64 18.06 4.95
CA GLN A 357 15.58 18.87 3.72
C GLN A 357 14.62 20.04 3.82
N SER A 358 13.50 19.88 4.55
CA SER A 358 12.52 20.96 4.75
C SER A 358 13.03 22.12 5.60
N GLY A 359 14.31 22.14 6.00
CA GLY A 359 14.90 23.19 6.84
C GLY A 359 14.37 23.22 8.28
N GLN A 360 13.53 22.25 8.68
CA GLN A 360 12.84 22.23 9.98
C GLN A 360 13.79 22.10 11.18
N PHE A 361 15.02 21.64 10.96
CA PHE A 361 16.06 21.58 12.00
C PHE A 361 16.70 22.94 12.32
N SER A 362 16.58 23.95 11.44
CA SER A 362 17.17 25.28 11.65
C SER A 362 16.58 25.99 12.88
N SER A 363 15.35 25.64 13.27
CA SER A 363 14.62 26.20 14.42
C SER A 363 15.25 25.87 15.77
N TYR A 364 16.03 24.78 15.89
CA TYR A 364 16.53 24.27 17.17
C TYR A 364 17.90 24.81 17.56
N THR A 365 18.64 25.42 16.62
CA THR A 365 20.00 25.95 16.84
C THR A 365 20.03 27.48 16.91
N LYS A 366 18.97 28.11 17.44
CA LYS A 366 19.08 29.52 17.89
C LYS A 366 19.90 29.57 19.18
N VAL A 367 21.22 29.54 19.00
CA VAL A 367 22.21 29.90 20.02
C VAL A 367 21.86 31.29 20.55
N TYR A 368 21.87 31.45 21.87
CA TYR A 368 21.70 32.71 22.59
C TYR A 368 22.51 33.84 21.94
N THR A 369 21.89 34.59 21.04
CA THR A 369 22.41 35.85 20.55
C THR A 369 21.45 36.89 21.08
N THR A 370 21.89 37.66 22.06
CA THR A 370 21.16 38.79 22.63
C THR A 370 20.93 39.83 21.54
N GLY A 371 19.78 39.72 20.87
CA GLY A 371 19.28 40.66 19.88
C GLY A 371 17.80 40.34 19.65
N SER A 372 16.94 41.31 19.91
CA SER A 372 15.48 41.22 19.83
C SER A 372 14.97 40.47 18.58
N PRO A 373 13.94 39.62 18.70
CA PRO A 373 13.29 39.04 17.52
C PRO A 373 12.45 40.12 16.83
N GLN A 374 12.98 40.76 15.81
CA GLN A 374 12.12 41.32 14.77
C GLN A 374 11.54 40.13 14.01
N SER A 375 10.26 39.85 14.25
CA SER A 375 9.49 38.96 13.39
C SER A 375 9.37 39.65 12.03
N PRO A 376 9.83 39.07 10.92
CA PRO A 376 9.48 39.61 9.61
C PRO A 376 7.97 39.46 9.47
N VAL A 377 7.31 40.62 9.46
CA VAL A 377 5.89 40.76 9.17
C VAL A 377 5.66 40.25 7.75
N GLY A 378 4.83 39.22 7.59
CA GLY A 378 4.05 39.05 6.36
C GLY A 378 4.58 38.13 5.25
N ASP A 379 5.60 37.29 5.46
CA ASP A 379 5.93 36.25 4.49
C ASP A 379 5.16 34.96 4.84
N LEU A 380 4.15 34.65 4.03
CA LEU A 380 3.48 33.35 4.00
C LEU A 380 4.56 32.28 3.79
N VAL A 381 4.93 31.54 4.84
CA VAL A 381 5.76 30.34 4.71
C VAL A 381 5.06 29.45 3.69
N PRO A 382 5.66 29.18 2.51
CA PRO A 382 4.99 28.37 1.50
C PRO A 382 4.71 27.00 2.11
N ARG A 383 3.44 26.56 2.02
CA ARG A 383 3.09 25.18 2.38
C ARG A 383 4.03 24.24 1.62
N PRO A 384 4.68 23.27 2.28
CA PRO A 384 5.57 22.34 1.59
C PRO A 384 4.79 21.59 0.52
N LEU A 385 5.34 21.59 -0.71
CA LEU A 385 4.74 20.88 -1.84
C LEU A 385 4.69 19.38 -1.55
N SER A 386 3.58 18.77 -1.89
CA SER A 386 3.28 17.36 -1.62
C SER A 386 2.70 16.70 -2.86
N VAL A 387 2.77 15.36 -2.93
CA VAL A 387 2.11 14.60 -4.00
C VAL A 387 0.61 14.90 -4.12
N TRP A 388 -0.02 15.34 -3.03
CA TRP A 388 -1.45 15.69 -2.99
C TRP A 388 -1.78 16.97 -3.76
N ASP A 389 -0.78 17.75 -4.15
CA ASP A 389 -0.93 18.92 -5.00
C ASP A 389 -1.05 18.52 -6.48
N TRP A 390 -2.05 17.69 -6.80
CA TRP A 390 -2.24 17.06 -8.12
C TRP A 390 -2.32 18.05 -9.29
N GLY A 391 -2.75 19.29 -9.03
CA GLY A 391 -2.78 20.37 -10.02
C GLY A 391 -1.41 20.77 -10.57
N LEU A 392 -0.31 20.34 -9.93
CA LEU A 392 1.05 20.52 -10.45
C LEU A 392 1.33 19.62 -11.67
N ARG A 393 0.73 18.43 -11.73
CA ARG A 393 1.00 17.40 -12.75
C ARG A 393 -0.15 17.17 -13.70
N TYR A 394 -1.38 17.32 -13.23
CA TYR A 394 -2.59 16.97 -13.96
C TYR A 394 -3.46 18.21 -14.20
N SER A 395 -4.03 18.30 -15.40
CA SER A 395 -5.08 19.26 -15.71
C SER A 395 -6.35 18.96 -14.91
N HIS A 396 -7.23 19.96 -14.75
CA HIS A 396 -8.51 19.77 -14.07
C HIS A 396 -9.33 18.62 -14.66
N GLN A 397 -9.36 18.46 -16.00
CA GLN A 397 -10.06 17.36 -16.66
C GLN A 397 -9.49 15.99 -16.30
N GLN A 398 -8.17 15.87 -16.15
CA GLN A 398 -7.52 14.63 -15.70
C GLN A 398 -7.78 14.35 -14.22
N ILE A 399 -7.81 15.39 -13.38
CA ILE A 399 -8.15 15.23 -11.95
C ILE A 399 -9.60 14.74 -11.79
N LEU A 400 -10.54 15.18 -12.63
CA LEU A 400 -11.90 14.66 -12.62
C LEU A 400 -11.97 13.15 -12.91
N GLN A 401 -11.00 12.60 -13.64
CA GLN A 401 -10.92 11.15 -13.89
C GLN A 401 -10.49 10.36 -12.66
N PHE A 402 -10.00 11.01 -11.60
CA PHE A 402 -9.70 10.33 -10.34
C PHE A 402 -10.95 9.84 -9.64
N TYR A 403 -12.11 10.43 -9.91
CA TYR A 403 -13.38 10.03 -9.32
C TYR A 403 -13.97 8.84 -10.09
N ASN A 404 -14.50 7.89 -9.34
CA ASN A 404 -15.22 6.73 -9.83
C ASN A 404 -16.71 7.08 -9.98
N PRO A 405 -17.26 7.09 -11.20
CA PRO A 405 -18.67 7.44 -11.43
C PRO A 405 -19.66 6.41 -10.86
N CYS A 406 -19.20 5.20 -10.54
CA CYS A 406 -20.04 4.17 -9.93
C CYS A 406 -20.15 4.31 -8.41
N TYR A 407 -19.41 5.23 -7.78
CA TYR A 407 -19.40 5.39 -6.34
C TYR A 407 -20.76 5.85 -5.81
N GLU A 408 -21.30 5.11 -4.83
CA GLU A 408 -22.57 5.44 -4.19
C GLU A 408 -22.32 5.89 -2.73
N PRO A 409 -22.48 7.20 -2.42
CA PRO A 409 -22.25 7.71 -1.07
C PRO A 409 -23.21 7.16 -0.01
N HIS A 410 -24.35 6.57 -0.42
CA HIS A 410 -25.55 6.42 0.41
C HIS A 410 -25.66 5.12 1.23
N HIS A 411 -24.65 4.25 1.24
CA HIS A 411 -24.57 3.15 2.22
C HIS A 411 -24.01 3.59 3.59
N SER A 412 -23.70 4.87 3.76
CA SER A 412 -23.14 5.49 4.97
C SER A 412 -24.21 5.81 6.05
N SER A 413 -25.07 4.86 6.39
CA SER A 413 -25.70 4.93 7.71
C SER A 413 -24.70 4.37 8.72
N ASP A 414 -23.90 5.26 9.31
CA ASP A 414 -23.02 5.02 10.48
C ASP A 414 -23.83 4.63 11.75
N SER A 415 -24.89 3.86 11.59
CA SER A 415 -25.56 3.19 12.69
C SER A 415 -24.81 1.91 13.02
N TYR A 416 -23.54 2.03 13.43
CA TYR A 416 -23.05 1.09 14.43
C TYR A 416 -23.99 1.27 15.61
N PRO A 417 -24.75 0.25 16.04
CA PRO A 417 -25.48 0.38 17.30
C PRO A 417 -24.44 0.79 18.34
N PRO A 418 -24.69 1.80 19.18
CA PRO A 418 -23.78 2.14 20.24
C PRO A 418 -23.66 0.90 21.13
N LYS A 419 -22.61 0.10 20.91
CA LYS A 419 -22.14 -0.81 21.95
C LYS A 419 -21.71 0.14 23.05
N GLU A 420 -22.45 0.16 24.14
CA GLU A 420 -22.05 0.85 25.35
C GLU A 420 -20.57 0.58 25.56
N GLN A 421 -19.76 1.64 25.53
CA GLN A 421 -18.35 1.53 25.84
C GLN A 421 -18.28 0.84 27.20
N PRO A 422 -17.58 -0.30 27.33
CA PRO A 422 -17.31 -0.83 28.65
C PRO A 422 -16.68 0.31 29.45
N THR A 423 -17.23 0.58 30.63
CA THR A 423 -16.64 1.47 31.63
C THR A 423 -15.12 1.26 31.63
N PRO A 424 -14.29 2.31 31.70
CA PRO A 424 -12.84 2.17 31.65
C PRO A 424 -12.41 1.10 32.64
N VAL A 425 -12.07 -0.07 32.11
CA VAL A 425 -11.66 -1.20 32.93
C VAL A 425 -10.32 -0.78 33.51
N THR A 426 -10.22 -0.78 34.83
CA THR A 426 -8.97 -0.57 35.55
C THR A 426 -7.90 -1.45 34.89
N PRO A 427 -6.69 -0.92 34.57
CA PRO A 427 -5.65 -1.71 33.89
C PRO A 427 -5.34 -2.97 34.69
N GLY A 428 -5.89 -4.10 34.24
CA GLY A 428 -5.62 -5.41 34.76
C GLY A 428 -4.73 -6.17 33.78
N PRO A 429 -4.06 -7.25 34.21
CA PRO A 429 -3.32 -8.11 33.29
C PRO A 429 -4.24 -8.57 32.14
N PRO A 430 -3.70 -8.77 30.92
CA PRO A 430 -4.50 -9.26 29.81
C PRO A 430 -5.17 -10.56 30.22
N ARG A 431 -6.50 -10.63 30.03
CA ARG A 431 -7.28 -11.81 30.34
C ARG A 431 -6.99 -12.93 29.34
N SER A 432 -6.66 -12.56 28.11
CA SER A 432 -6.36 -13.51 27.05
C SER A 432 -5.38 -12.94 26.01
N ILE A 433 -4.41 -13.75 25.61
CA ILE A 433 -3.40 -13.39 24.61
C ILE A 433 -3.40 -14.48 23.54
N PHE A 434 -3.43 -14.07 22.27
CA PHE A 434 -3.41 -14.99 21.13
C PHE A 434 -2.34 -14.60 20.13
N LEU A 435 -1.76 -15.61 19.51
CA LEU A 435 -1.00 -15.49 18.28
C LEU A 435 -1.91 -15.90 17.12
N PHE A 436 -2.00 -15.03 16.12
CA PHE A 436 -2.70 -15.31 14.87
C PHE A 436 -1.67 -15.63 13.77
N SER A 437 -1.55 -16.90 13.44
CA SER A 437 -0.63 -17.41 12.42
C SER A 437 -1.24 -18.60 11.67
N ARG A 438 -0.97 -18.65 10.37
CA ARG A 438 -1.47 -19.63 9.39
C ARG A 438 -2.98 -19.83 9.47
N GLY A 439 -3.69 -18.72 9.60
CA GLY A 439 -5.15 -18.69 9.72
C GLY A 439 -5.70 -19.39 10.97
N THR A 440 -4.92 -19.49 12.04
CA THR A 440 -5.34 -20.09 13.33
C THR A 440 -5.02 -19.15 14.48
N LEU A 441 -5.90 -19.11 15.48
CA LEU A 441 -5.64 -18.42 16.74
C LEU A 441 -5.13 -19.40 17.80
N THR A 442 -3.88 -19.25 18.22
CA THR A 442 -3.28 -20.07 19.28
C THR A 442 -3.13 -19.24 20.56
N PRO A 443 -3.62 -19.71 21.72
CA PRO A 443 -3.45 -18.99 22.97
C PRO A 443 -1.97 -18.94 23.37
N LEU A 444 -1.52 -17.80 23.87
CA LEU A 444 -0.18 -17.60 24.40
C LEU A 444 -0.24 -17.44 25.92
N ASN A 445 0.70 -18.09 26.62
CA ASN A 445 0.84 -17.93 28.07
C ASN A 445 1.52 -16.62 28.45
N GLN A 446 2.30 -16.03 27.54
CA GLN A 446 3.09 -14.84 27.77
C GLN A 446 3.13 -13.99 26.50
N LEU A 447 3.11 -12.66 26.68
CA LEU A 447 3.12 -11.69 25.60
C LEU A 447 4.53 -11.44 25.05
N CYS A 448 5.50 -11.44 25.95
CA CYS A 448 6.89 -11.09 25.67
C CYS A 448 7.74 -12.37 25.67
N PRO A 449 8.57 -12.61 24.63
CA PRO A 449 9.32 -13.86 24.48
C PRO A 449 10.46 -14.04 25.50
N TRP A 450 10.81 -12.99 26.26
CA TRP A 450 11.97 -12.97 27.15
C TRP A 450 11.69 -13.45 28.59
N ARG A 451 10.45 -13.80 28.94
CA ARG A 451 10.14 -14.40 30.24
C ARG A 451 10.41 -15.91 30.17
N ASP A 452 11.35 -16.37 31.00
CA ASP A 452 11.79 -17.75 31.23
C ASP A 452 12.76 -18.35 30.18
N GLY A 453 13.84 -18.96 30.70
CA GLY A 453 15.06 -19.33 29.99
C GLY A 453 14.85 -20.10 28.68
N PHE A 454 15.56 -19.64 27.65
CA PHE A 454 15.69 -20.28 26.35
C PHE A 454 16.04 -21.77 26.46
N SER A 455 15.06 -22.63 26.21
CA SER A 455 15.29 -24.03 25.80
C SER A 455 14.09 -24.74 25.12
N SER A 456 12.96 -24.11 24.80
CA SER A 456 11.78 -24.87 24.31
C SER A 456 10.94 -24.32 23.15
N LEU A 457 11.24 -23.16 22.55
CA LEU A 457 10.44 -22.65 21.42
C LEU A 457 11.15 -22.69 20.05
N THR A 458 12.38 -23.19 19.99
CA THR A 458 13.07 -23.56 18.75
C THR A 458 12.99 -25.06 18.45
N SER A 459 11.89 -25.72 18.78
CA SER A 459 11.52 -27.00 18.16
C SER A 459 10.13 -27.44 18.62
N SER A 460 9.11 -27.18 17.80
CA SER A 460 8.15 -28.20 17.40
C SER A 460 7.19 -27.62 16.37
N SER A 461 7.71 -27.36 15.17
CA SER A 461 6.89 -27.18 13.97
C SER A 461 6.38 -28.56 13.51
N ARG A 462 5.59 -29.26 14.33
CA ARG A 462 4.86 -30.46 13.93
C ARG A 462 3.50 -30.48 14.63
N TRP A 463 2.51 -30.96 13.87
CA TRP A 463 1.09 -31.19 14.23
C TRP A 463 0.23 -29.93 14.18
N LEU A 464 -0.70 -29.71 13.25
CA LEU A 464 -1.45 -30.59 12.34
C LEU A 464 -1.58 -29.90 10.97
N VAL A 465 -1.37 -30.66 9.90
CA VAL A 465 -1.90 -30.33 8.57
C VAL A 465 -3.42 -30.37 8.69
N ARG A 466 -4.11 -29.25 8.44
CA ARG A 466 -5.53 -29.29 8.05
C ARG A 466 -5.63 -29.25 6.54
N HIS A 467 -6.46 -30.14 6.02
CA HIS A 467 -6.84 -30.25 4.62
C HIS A 467 -7.48 -28.95 4.13
N ASN A 468 -7.15 -28.58 2.88
CA ASN A 468 -7.91 -27.63 2.08
C ASN A 468 -9.41 -27.94 2.21
N THR A 469 -10.10 -27.16 3.02
CA THR A 469 -11.55 -27.14 3.06
C THR A 469 -11.97 -25.95 2.20
N SER A 470 -12.55 -26.27 1.05
CA SER A 470 -13.28 -25.32 0.20
C SER A 470 -14.53 -24.87 0.95
N SER A 471 -14.36 -23.90 1.85
CA SER A 471 -15.49 -23.11 2.35
C SER A 471 -15.37 -21.72 1.73
N ASP A 472 -16.35 -21.37 0.91
CA ASP A 472 -16.42 -20.13 0.12
C ASP A 472 -16.85 -18.91 0.95
N SER A 473 -17.01 -19.05 2.27
CA SER A 473 -17.50 -18.01 3.18
C SER A 473 -16.54 -17.81 4.35
N LEU A 474 -15.86 -16.66 4.38
CA LEU A 474 -15.04 -16.18 5.52
C LEU A 474 -15.84 -16.06 6.82
N ALA A 475 -17.17 -15.86 6.72
CA ALA A 475 -18.05 -15.80 7.88
C ALA A 475 -18.19 -17.17 8.59
N ASP A 476 -17.96 -18.26 7.86
CA ASP A 476 -18.05 -19.65 8.36
C ASP A 476 -16.67 -20.25 8.71
N GLN A 477 -15.59 -19.48 8.55
CA GLN A 477 -14.24 -19.94 8.89
C GLN A 477 -14.03 -19.80 10.40
N GLU A 478 -14.36 -20.86 11.14
CA GLU A 478 -14.04 -20.96 12.56
C GLU A 478 -12.51 -20.98 12.73
N TRP A 479 -11.93 -19.84 13.12
CA TRP A 479 -10.51 -19.62 13.43
C TRP A 479 -9.95 -20.50 14.58
N GLY A 480 -10.65 -21.57 14.95
CA GLY A 480 -10.45 -22.28 16.22
C GLY A 480 -10.74 -21.37 17.41
N LEU A 481 -11.71 -20.45 17.28
CA LEU A 481 -12.04 -19.47 18.31
C LEU A 481 -12.30 -20.21 19.65
N PRO A 482 -11.76 -19.73 20.78
CA PRO A 482 -12.06 -20.30 22.09
C PRO A 482 -13.58 -20.50 22.27
N PRO A 483 -14.05 -21.59 22.89
CA PRO A 483 -15.48 -21.91 22.97
C PRO A 483 -16.32 -20.82 23.69
N HIS A 484 -15.68 -19.98 24.51
CA HIS A 484 -16.33 -18.82 25.15
C HIS A 484 -16.50 -17.61 24.21
N TRP A 485 -16.02 -17.68 22.96
CA TRP A 485 -16.10 -16.59 22.00
C TRP A 485 -17.38 -16.56 21.15
N GLY A 486 -18.11 -17.66 21.04
CA GLY A 486 -19.41 -17.71 20.33
C GLY A 486 -19.42 -17.13 18.90
N PRO A 487 -20.55 -17.22 18.18
CA PRO A 487 -20.72 -16.54 16.90
C PRO A 487 -20.98 -15.04 17.12
N SER A 488 -20.27 -14.16 16.40
CA SER A 488 -20.52 -12.72 16.37
C SER A 488 -20.88 -12.32 14.93
N PRO A 489 -22.03 -11.67 14.68
CA PRO A 489 -22.37 -11.21 13.34
C PRO A 489 -21.37 -10.14 12.89
N LEU A 490 -20.90 -10.26 11.64
CA LEU A 490 -20.03 -9.27 11.02
C LEU A 490 -20.77 -7.92 10.88
N PRO A 491 -20.12 -6.78 11.11
CA PRO A 491 -20.79 -5.50 11.02
C PRO A 491 -21.16 -5.15 9.57
N PRO A 492 -22.26 -4.39 9.37
CA PRO A 492 -22.59 -3.87 8.06
C PRO A 492 -21.47 -2.94 7.55
N GLY A 493 -21.15 -3.03 6.26
CA GLY A 493 -20.12 -2.21 5.62
C GLY A 493 -18.70 -2.80 5.63
N LEU A 494 -18.46 -3.93 6.32
CA LEU A 494 -17.21 -4.69 6.17
C LEU A 494 -17.17 -5.38 4.79
N LEU A 495 -16.14 -5.09 4.00
CA LEU A 495 -15.89 -5.76 2.72
C LEU A 495 -15.03 -7.00 2.94
N LEU A 496 -15.41 -8.11 2.32
CA LEU A 496 -14.65 -9.36 2.31
C LEU A 496 -14.36 -9.75 0.85
N PRO A 497 -13.18 -9.39 0.31
CA PRO A 497 -12.84 -9.66 -1.08
C PRO A 497 -12.72 -11.17 -1.34
N GLY A 498 -13.15 -11.55 -2.53
CA GLY A 498 -12.81 -12.84 -3.12
C GLY A 498 -11.34 -12.89 -3.50
N PHE A 499 -10.62 -13.87 -2.96
CA PHE A 499 -9.19 -14.06 -3.22
C PHE A 499 -8.89 -15.43 -3.83
N LEU A 500 -9.89 -16.15 -4.35
CA LEU A 500 -9.63 -17.35 -5.14
C LEU A 500 -9.00 -16.97 -6.48
N GLY A 501 -8.23 -17.89 -7.08
CA GLY A 501 -7.48 -17.64 -8.32
C GLY A 501 -8.31 -16.96 -9.42
N PRO A 502 -9.54 -17.43 -9.75
CA PRO A 502 -10.38 -16.79 -10.78
C PRO A 502 -10.89 -15.38 -10.44
N GLN A 503 -10.88 -15.00 -9.16
CA GLN A 503 -11.36 -13.69 -8.69
C GLN A 503 -10.25 -12.62 -8.72
N ILE A 504 -8.99 -13.03 -8.61
CA ILE A 504 -7.83 -12.15 -8.74
C ILE A 504 -7.50 -11.97 -10.22
N ARG A 505 -7.45 -10.71 -10.66
CA ARG A 505 -7.25 -10.36 -12.08
C ARG A 505 -5.88 -9.71 -12.28
N LEU A 506 -5.35 -9.79 -13.50
CA LEU A 506 -4.17 -9.00 -13.85
C LEU A 506 -4.56 -7.54 -14.06
N TRP A 507 -3.88 -6.61 -13.39
CA TRP A 507 -4.04 -5.18 -13.61
C TRP A 507 -3.45 -4.74 -14.96
N ARG A 508 -4.18 -5.01 -16.05
CA ARG A 508 -3.72 -4.86 -17.44
C ARG A 508 -3.28 -3.43 -17.77
N ARG A 509 -3.99 -2.40 -17.30
CA ARG A 509 -3.61 -0.99 -17.52
C ARG A 509 -2.38 -0.55 -16.74
N CYS A 510 -1.93 -1.30 -15.73
CA CYS A 510 -0.65 -1.07 -15.08
C CYS A 510 0.47 -1.87 -15.75
N TYR A 511 0.27 -3.18 -15.93
CA TYR A 511 1.36 -4.09 -16.30
C TYR A 511 1.60 -4.21 -17.81
N LEU A 512 0.58 -4.01 -18.65
CA LEU A 512 0.68 -4.15 -20.10
C LEU A 512 0.76 -2.80 -20.83
N ARG A 513 1.19 -1.74 -20.13
CA ARG A 513 1.27 -0.37 -20.69
C ARG A 513 2.21 -0.26 -21.90
N GLY A 514 3.23 -1.11 -21.97
CA GLY A 514 4.17 -1.19 -23.08
C GLY A 514 3.65 -1.90 -24.33
N ARG A 515 2.43 -2.46 -24.30
CA ARG A 515 1.76 -3.10 -25.44
C ARG A 515 0.55 -2.26 -25.87
N PRO A 516 0.72 -1.25 -26.75
CA PRO A 516 -0.37 -0.36 -27.13
C PRO A 516 -1.56 -1.11 -27.76
N GLU A 517 -1.33 -2.25 -28.40
CA GLU A 517 -2.37 -3.12 -28.98
C GLU A 517 -3.28 -3.75 -27.91
N VAL A 518 -2.74 -3.94 -26.69
CA VAL A 518 -3.49 -4.47 -25.55
C VAL A 518 -4.20 -3.35 -24.79
N GLN A 519 -3.76 -2.10 -24.95
CA GLN A 519 -4.40 -0.92 -24.35
C GLN A 519 -5.55 -0.38 -25.20
N THR A 520 -5.55 -0.61 -26.52
CA THR A 520 -6.68 -0.30 -27.41
C THR A 520 -7.93 -1.06 -26.99
N GLY A 521 -9.02 -0.33 -26.72
CA GLY A 521 -10.29 -0.93 -26.27
C GLY A 521 -10.34 -1.34 -24.80
N LEU A 522 -9.29 -1.10 -23.99
CA LEU A 522 -9.40 -1.14 -22.52
C LEU A 522 -10.00 0.18 -22.00
N SER A 523 -10.86 0.86 -22.74
CA SER A 523 -11.37 2.20 -22.45
C SER A 523 -12.87 2.15 -22.28
N ALA A 524 -13.36 1.94 -21.06
CA ALA A 524 -14.00 3.07 -20.42
C ALA A 524 -13.97 3.04 -18.88
N PRO A 525 -13.73 4.19 -18.23
CA PRO A 525 -14.54 4.54 -17.07
C PRO A 525 -15.11 5.95 -17.24
N THR A 526 -15.13 6.46 -18.48
CA THR A 526 -15.80 7.71 -18.86
C THR A 526 -16.94 7.40 -19.81
N VAL A 527 -18.00 8.20 -19.76
CA VAL A 527 -19.12 8.11 -20.71
C VAL A 527 -18.62 8.22 -22.16
N SER A 528 -17.55 8.96 -22.43
CA SER A 528 -16.95 9.03 -23.77
C SER A 528 -16.26 7.73 -24.19
N GLY A 529 -15.51 7.07 -23.29
CA GLY A 529 -14.89 5.78 -23.59
C GLY A 529 -15.94 4.71 -23.82
N LEU A 530 -17.05 4.75 -23.06
CA LEU A 530 -18.19 3.86 -23.28
C LEU A 530 -18.81 4.11 -24.66
N LEU A 531 -18.96 5.37 -25.09
CA LEU A 531 -19.47 5.69 -26.42
C LEU A 531 -18.54 5.20 -27.54
N ASP A 532 -17.22 5.31 -27.34
CA ASP A 532 -16.22 4.82 -28.30
C ASP A 532 -16.21 3.28 -28.37
N GLU A 533 -16.30 2.59 -27.23
CA GLU A 533 -16.47 1.13 -27.17
C GLU A 533 -17.78 0.68 -27.81
N LEU A 534 -18.89 1.39 -27.55
CA LEU A 534 -20.19 1.07 -28.12
C LEU A 534 -20.17 1.31 -29.64
N ALA A 535 -19.47 2.34 -30.12
CA ALA A 535 -19.23 2.57 -31.54
C ALA A 535 -18.39 1.45 -32.18
N GLN A 536 -17.31 1.01 -31.53
CA GLN A 536 -16.49 -0.11 -32.00
C GLN A 536 -17.26 -1.44 -32.01
N LEU A 537 -18.02 -1.74 -30.96
CA LEU A 537 -18.86 -2.94 -30.90
C LEU A 537 -19.94 -2.92 -31.97
N GLN A 538 -20.55 -1.76 -32.22
CA GLN A 538 -21.50 -1.59 -33.34
C GLN A 538 -20.83 -1.78 -34.70
N GLU A 539 -19.57 -1.38 -34.85
CA GLU A 539 -18.80 -1.56 -36.08
C GLU A 539 -18.40 -3.01 -36.30
N LEU A 540 -17.96 -3.71 -35.24
CA LEU A 540 -17.71 -5.16 -35.26
C LEU A 540 -18.97 -5.96 -35.55
N LEU A 541 -20.11 -5.56 -34.97
CA LEU A 541 -21.40 -6.20 -35.21
C LEU A 541 -21.90 -5.94 -36.64
N ARG A 542 -21.65 -4.75 -37.18
CA ARG A 542 -21.88 -4.43 -38.60
C ARG A 542 -20.99 -5.28 -39.51
N ALA A 543 -19.69 -5.38 -39.23
CA ALA A 543 -18.76 -6.23 -39.96
C ALA A 543 -19.19 -7.70 -39.95
N TRP A 544 -19.62 -8.20 -38.79
CA TRP A 544 -20.15 -9.56 -38.62
C TRP A 544 -21.44 -9.79 -39.42
N SER A 545 -22.39 -8.83 -39.37
CA SER A 545 -23.63 -8.89 -40.13
C SER A 545 -23.44 -8.79 -41.65
N SER A 546 -22.34 -8.17 -42.10
CA SER A 546 -21.97 -8.04 -43.51
C SER A 546 -21.17 -9.23 -44.06
N GLY A 547 -20.85 -10.23 -43.23
CA GLY A 547 -20.14 -11.45 -43.66
C GLY A 547 -18.65 -11.29 -43.97
N ALA A 548 -18.04 -10.14 -43.64
CA ALA A 548 -16.63 -9.87 -43.87
C ALA A 548 -15.80 -10.15 -42.62
N LEU A 549 -15.25 -11.38 -42.52
CA LEU A 549 -14.19 -11.71 -41.57
C LEU A 549 -12.82 -11.52 -42.26
N PRO A 550 -11.88 -10.72 -41.72
CA PRO A 550 -10.49 -10.80 -42.13
C PRO A 550 -9.85 -12.00 -41.41
N GLY A 551 -9.78 -13.15 -42.08
CA GLY A 551 -9.05 -14.30 -41.51
C GLY A 551 -9.41 -15.70 -42.00
N ALA A 552 -10.31 -15.89 -42.96
CA ALA A 552 -10.58 -17.21 -43.52
C ALA A 552 -10.10 -17.30 -44.98
N GLN A 553 -8.82 -17.59 -45.18
CA GLN A 553 -8.37 -18.17 -46.46
C GLN A 553 -9.04 -19.55 -46.61
N ARG A 554 -10.20 -19.57 -47.29
CA ARG A 554 -10.74 -20.79 -47.89
C ARG A 554 -9.77 -21.25 -48.98
N LYS A 555 -9.01 -22.31 -48.71
CA LYS A 555 -8.49 -23.17 -49.77
C LYS A 555 -9.68 -23.90 -50.42
N THR A 556 -10.29 -23.28 -51.42
CA THR A 556 -11.07 -24.00 -52.43
C THR A 556 -10.07 -24.65 -53.37
N LYS A 557 -9.82 -25.95 -53.16
CA LYS A 557 -9.25 -26.82 -54.21
C LYS A 557 -10.36 -27.05 -55.23
N ASP A 558 -10.09 -26.65 -56.46
CA ASP A 558 -10.89 -27.03 -57.63
C ASP A 558 -10.97 -28.55 -57.72
N LEU A 559 -12.20 -29.06 -57.69
CA LEU A 559 -12.59 -30.41 -58.07
C LEU A 559 -13.21 -30.28 -59.46
N ASP A 560 -12.42 -30.47 -60.50
CA ASP A 560 -12.92 -30.78 -61.84
C ASP A 560 -11.80 -31.35 -62.71
N THR A 561 -11.63 -32.68 -62.70
CA THR A 561 -11.41 -33.49 -63.92
C THR A 561 -11.45 -34.99 -63.59
N PRO A 562 -11.89 -35.84 -64.55
CA PRO A 562 -12.53 -37.11 -64.27
C PRO A 562 -11.57 -38.32 -64.26
N LEU A 563 -12.06 -39.36 -63.60
CA LEU A 563 -11.58 -40.74 -63.55
C LEU A 563 -10.94 -41.25 -64.85
N SER A 564 -9.75 -41.87 -64.73
CA SER A 564 -9.38 -43.07 -65.51
C SER A 564 -8.43 -43.98 -64.72
N PRO A 565 -8.44 -45.31 -64.97
CA PRO A 565 -8.10 -46.32 -63.97
C PRO A 565 -6.74 -47.01 -64.18
N SER A 566 -6.23 -47.58 -63.08
CA SER A 566 -5.33 -48.75 -62.99
C SER A 566 -4.05 -48.78 -63.83
N ARG A 567 -2.90 -48.78 -63.15
CA ARG A 567 -2.07 -49.98 -62.92
C ARG A 567 -1.01 -49.72 -61.86
#